data_AF-A0A1F4DP29-F1
#
_entry.id   AF-A0A1F4DP29-F1
#
_cell.length_a   1.000
_cell.length_b   1.000
_cell.length_c   1.000
_cell.angle_alpha   90.00
_cell.angle_beta   90.00
_cell.angle_gamma   90.00
#
_symmetry.space_group_name_H-M   'P 1'
#
loop_
_entity.id
_entity.type
_entity.pdbx_description
1 polymer ?
#
loop_
_entity_poly.entity_id
_entity_poly.type
_entity_poly.pdbx_seq_one_letter_code
_entity_poly.pdbx_strand_id
1 'polypeptide(L)'
;MRYTELALSAQTAYAELIEQTRTLELTNALAGLVGSFHKLTRKGRDYWYFAYRDLGQNVRMAYVGPDDKRVRSLVERFRRNRREKPLAPMAQVALGLGCAPTALKHFRIIRRLAECGFYRAGGESFRRSGVRVVAWRDLTP
;
A
#
# COMPACT_ATOMS: atom_id res chain seq x y z
N MET A 1 -29.35 -6.45 15.79
CA MET A 1 -28.13 -5.89 16.44
C MET A 1 -28.46 -4.47 16.87
N ARG A 2 -28.46 -4.18 18.18
CA ARG A 2 -28.55 -2.79 18.66
C ARG A 2 -27.20 -2.12 18.43
N TYR A 3 -27.23 -0.90 17.91
CA TYR A 3 -26.05 -0.05 17.82
C TYR A 3 -25.56 0.24 19.24
N THR A 4 -24.31 -0.05 19.52
CA THR A 4 -23.65 0.29 20.78
C THR A 4 -22.52 1.24 20.44
N GLU A 5 -22.54 2.42 21.06
CA GLU A 5 -21.51 3.41 20.85
C GLU A 5 -20.19 2.93 21.46
N LEU A 6 -19.10 3.06 20.71
CA LEU A 6 -17.76 2.72 21.19
C LEU A 6 -17.31 3.76 22.21
N ALA A 7 -16.47 3.34 23.17
CA ALA A 7 -15.87 4.25 24.14
C ALA A 7 -15.13 5.42 23.43
N LEU A 8 -15.18 6.61 24.03
CA LEU A 8 -14.57 7.82 23.47
C LEU A 8 -13.09 7.61 23.11
N SER A 9 -12.35 6.87 23.94
CA SER A 9 -10.94 6.51 23.69
C SER A 9 -10.74 5.66 22.43
N ALA A 10 -11.68 4.77 22.11
CA ALA A 10 -11.63 3.97 20.89
C ALA A 10 -11.92 4.84 19.65
N GLN A 11 -12.87 5.76 19.76
CA GLN A 11 -13.20 6.70 18.69
C GLN A 11 -12.02 7.64 18.37
N THR A 12 -11.35 8.17 19.39
CA THR A 12 -10.18 9.05 19.22
C THR A 12 -8.98 8.30 18.66
N ALA A 13 -8.69 7.08 19.13
CA ALA A 13 -7.61 6.26 18.59
C ALA A 13 -7.84 5.90 17.11
N TYR A 14 -9.09 5.64 16.71
CA TYR A 14 -9.45 5.44 15.32
C TYR A 14 -9.26 6.71 14.47
N ALA A 15 -9.69 7.87 14.99
CA ALA A 15 -9.51 9.15 14.32
C ALA A 15 -8.03 9.52 14.16
N GLU A 16 -7.18 9.22 15.14
CA GLU A 16 -5.74 9.43 14.98
C GLU A 16 -5.16 8.50 13.91
N LEU A 17 -5.54 7.22 13.93
CA LEU A 17 -5.09 6.24 12.95
C LEU A 17 -5.47 6.64 11.51
N ILE A 18 -6.67 7.18 11.29
CA ILE A 18 -7.11 7.60 9.95
C ILE A 18 -6.31 8.80 9.44
N GLU A 19 -6.03 9.79 10.29
CA GLU A 19 -5.25 10.98 9.93
C GLU A 19 -3.78 10.64 9.62
N GLN A 20 -3.19 9.74 10.42
CA GLN A 20 -1.85 9.23 10.12
C GLN A 20 -1.79 8.44 8.82
N THR A 21 -2.83 7.65 8.53
CA THR A 21 -2.94 6.91 7.27
C THR A 21 -3.02 7.85 6.08
N ARG A 22 -3.86 8.90 6.15
CA ARG A 22 -3.96 9.93 5.09
C ARG A 22 -2.63 10.65 4.87
N THR A 23 -1.96 11.04 5.95
CA THR A 23 -0.64 11.71 5.88
C THR A 23 0.40 10.81 5.21
N LEU A 24 0.42 9.52 5.56
CA LEU A 24 1.30 8.54 4.95
C LEU A 24 0.97 8.31 3.47
N GLU A 25 -0.31 8.23 3.12
CA GLU A 25 -0.77 8.07 1.75
C GLU A 25 -0.38 9.27 0.89
N LEU A 26 -0.56 10.50 1.37
CA LEU A 26 -0.13 11.71 0.66
C LEU A 26 1.39 11.72 0.44
N THR A 27 2.16 11.39 1.47
CA THR A 27 3.62 11.33 1.40
C THR A 27 4.09 10.26 0.41
N ASN A 28 3.47 9.08 0.44
CA ASN A 28 3.82 7.97 -0.44
C ASN A 28 3.27 8.11 -1.87
N ALA A 29 2.13 8.80 -2.05
CA ALA A 29 1.56 9.11 -3.36
C ALA A 29 2.42 10.14 -4.10
N LEU A 30 2.94 11.15 -3.39
CA LEU A 30 3.91 12.10 -3.93
C LEU A 30 5.28 11.43 -4.22
N ALA A 31 5.67 10.42 -3.44
CA ALA A 31 6.85 9.60 -3.72
C ALA A 31 6.62 8.51 -4.79
N GLY A 32 5.38 8.31 -5.24
CA GLY A 32 4.96 7.52 -6.40
C GLY A 32 5.22 6.01 -6.37
N LEU A 33 6.19 5.53 -5.60
CA LEU A 33 6.69 4.17 -5.71
C LEU A 33 6.88 3.51 -4.35
N VAL A 34 5.94 2.63 -4.02
CA VAL A 34 6.14 1.62 -2.98
C VAL A 34 7.04 0.53 -3.56
N GLY A 35 8.33 0.61 -3.27
CA GLY A 35 9.34 -0.29 -3.82
C GLY A 35 10.56 -0.50 -2.93
N SER A 36 11.50 -1.28 -3.41
CA SER A 36 12.77 -1.55 -2.72
C SER A 36 13.95 -1.54 -3.70
N PHE A 37 15.08 -1.01 -3.25
CA PHE A 37 16.34 -1.10 -3.99
C PHE A 37 16.97 -2.49 -3.81
N HIS A 38 17.36 -3.10 -4.92
CA HIS A 38 18.07 -4.37 -4.98
C HIS A 38 19.41 -4.17 -5.69
N LYS A 39 20.46 -4.78 -5.13
CA LYS A 39 21.80 -4.79 -5.70
C LYS A 39 22.00 -6.09 -6.47
N LEU A 40 22.38 -6.00 -7.74
CA LEU A 40 22.64 -7.13 -8.62
C LEU A 40 24.06 -7.02 -9.18
N THR A 41 24.88 -8.05 -8.94
CA THR A 41 26.23 -8.12 -9.50
C THR A 41 26.17 -8.85 -10.85
N ARG A 42 26.64 -8.20 -11.91
CA ARG A 42 26.79 -8.81 -13.24
C ARG A 42 28.18 -8.50 -13.79
N LYS A 43 28.89 -9.54 -14.27
CA LYS A 43 30.23 -9.43 -14.88
C LYS A 43 31.22 -8.60 -14.02
N GLY A 44 31.24 -8.85 -12.70
CA GLY A 44 32.14 -8.17 -11.76
C GLY A 44 31.81 -6.71 -11.47
N ARG A 45 30.68 -6.18 -11.97
CA ARG A 45 30.20 -4.84 -11.66
C ARG A 45 28.86 -4.91 -10.94
N ASP A 46 28.68 -4.00 -10.00
CA ASP A 46 27.49 -3.91 -9.19
C ASP A 46 26.51 -2.89 -9.77
N TYR A 47 25.25 -3.31 -9.86
CA TYR A 47 24.17 -2.50 -10.42
C TYR A 47 23.00 -2.43 -9.44
N TRP A 48 22.38 -1.26 -9.37
CA TRP A 48 21.19 -1.01 -8.57
C TRP A 48 19.94 -1.07 -9.43
N TYR A 49 18.95 -1.78 -8.92
CA TYR A 49 17.62 -1.88 -9.48
C TYR A 49 16.59 -1.44 -8.45
N PHE A 50 15.55 -0.75 -8.90
CA PHE A 50 14.41 -0.38 -8.08
C PHE A 50 13.24 -1.31 -8.41
N ALA A 51 12.91 -2.21 -7.50
CA ALA A 51 11.78 -3.11 -7.63
C ALA A 51 10.49 -2.43 -7.15
N TYR A 52 9.49 -2.40 -8.02
CA TYR A 52 8.15 -1.90 -7.71
C TYR A 52 7.08 -2.87 -8.20
N ARG A 53 5.91 -2.81 -7.59
CA ARG A 53 4.75 -3.57 -8.04
C ARG A 53 3.96 -2.74 -9.04
N ASP A 54 3.76 -3.30 -10.21
CA ASP A 54 2.85 -2.76 -11.21
C ASP A 54 1.39 -3.08 -10.83
N LEU A 55 0.42 -2.40 -11.44
CA LEU A 55 -1.02 -2.55 -11.19
C LEU A 55 -1.50 -4.00 -11.36
N GLY A 56 -0.81 -4.80 -12.17
CA GLY A 56 -1.07 -6.23 -12.37
C GLY A 56 -0.41 -7.17 -11.33
N GLN A 57 0.08 -6.66 -10.19
CA GLN A 57 0.84 -7.40 -9.17
C GLN A 57 2.18 -8.00 -9.63
N ASN A 58 2.59 -7.75 -10.87
CA ASN A 58 3.90 -8.14 -11.37
C ASN A 58 4.97 -7.25 -10.75
N VAL A 59 6.02 -7.88 -10.22
CA VAL A 59 7.20 -7.16 -9.74
C VAL A 59 8.03 -6.76 -10.96
N ARG A 60 8.14 -5.46 -11.19
CA ARG A 60 9.03 -4.90 -12.21
C ARG A 60 10.26 -4.31 -11.54
N MET A 61 11.40 -4.44 -12.19
CA MET A 61 12.66 -3.85 -11.72
C MET A 61 13.11 -2.80 -12.73
N ALA A 62 13.14 -1.54 -12.30
CA ALA A 62 13.73 -0.46 -13.08
C ALA A 62 15.24 -0.41 -12.81
N TYR A 63 16.04 -0.32 -13.86
CA TYR A 63 17.48 -0.07 -13.72
C TYR A 63 17.70 1.36 -13.22
N VAL A 64 18.46 1.50 -12.13
CA VAL A 64 18.76 2.81 -11.51
C VAL A 64 20.13 3.31 -11.96
N GLY A 65 21.12 2.42 -11.98
CA GLY A 65 22.48 2.76 -12.33
C GLY A 65 23.52 1.80 -11.76
N PRO A 66 24.80 1.98 -12.12
CA PRO A 66 25.91 1.27 -11.48
C PRO A 66 26.09 1.74 -10.03
N ASP A 67 26.80 0.96 -9.21
CA ASP A 67 27.13 1.32 -7.82
C ASP A 67 28.12 2.50 -7.75
N ASP A 68 27.59 3.70 -7.94
CA ASP A 68 28.31 4.98 -7.81
C ASP A 68 27.90 5.71 -6.52
N LYS A 69 28.74 6.64 -6.05
CA LYS A 69 28.52 7.44 -4.83
C LYS A 69 27.16 8.13 -4.83
N ARG A 70 26.71 8.62 -6.00
CA ARG A 70 25.41 9.26 -6.17
C ARG A 70 24.26 8.27 -5.92
N VAL A 71 24.30 7.09 -6.55
CA VAL A 71 23.25 6.06 -6.39
C VAL A 71 23.23 5.54 -4.95
N ARG A 72 24.40 5.32 -4.35
CA ARG A 72 24.51 4.91 -2.95
C ARG A 72 23.90 5.93 -2.00
N SER A 73 24.15 7.22 -2.21
CA SER A 73 23.54 8.30 -1.39
C SER A 73 22.01 8.32 -1.47
N LEU A 74 21.46 8.01 -2.66
CA LEU A 74 20.02 7.91 -2.88
C LEU A 74 19.43 6.70 -2.14
N VAL A 75 20.08 5.54 -2.23
CA VAL A 75 19.67 4.32 -1.53
C VAL A 75 19.69 4.53 -0.03
N GLU A 76 20.74 5.15 0.52
CA GLU A 76 20.85 5.41 1.96
C GLU A 76 19.84 6.46 2.44
N ARG A 77 19.54 7.49 1.65
CA ARG A 77 18.44 8.43 1.95
C ARG A 77 17.09 7.72 1.97
N PHE A 78 16.86 6.82 1.00
CA PHE A 78 15.63 6.03 0.95
C PHE A 78 15.50 5.09 2.15
N ARG A 79 16.57 4.37 2.51
CA ARG A 79 16.60 3.47 3.68
C ARG A 79 16.34 4.21 4.98
N ARG A 80 16.97 5.37 5.20
CA ARG A 80 16.74 6.19 6.41
C ARG A 80 15.31 6.69 6.53
N ASN A 81 14.68 7.04 5.41
CA ASN A 81 13.30 7.54 5.40
C ASN A 81 12.25 6.42 5.43
N ARG A 82 12.64 5.19 5.06
CA ARG A 82 11.74 4.04 5.04
C ARG A 82 11.47 3.55 6.46
N ARG A 83 10.28 3.84 6.97
CA ARG A 83 9.77 3.22 8.20
C ARG A 83 9.11 1.89 7.88
N GLU A 84 9.53 0.82 8.54
CA GLU A 84 8.83 -0.46 8.45
C GLU A 84 7.51 -0.38 9.21
N LYS A 85 6.40 -0.56 8.50
CA LYS A 85 5.03 -0.61 9.06
C LYS A 85 4.72 0.54 10.05
N PRO A 86 4.80 1.82 9.61
CA PRO A 86 4.65 2.97 10.51
C PRO A 86 3.32 3.02 11.27
N LEU A 87 2.28 2.38 10.74
CA LEU A 87 0.92 2.38 11.31
C LEU A 87 0.64 1.15 12.19
N ALA A 88 1.52 0.16 12.26
CA ALA A 88 1.25 -1.08 12.99
C ALA A 88 1.03 -0.86 14.50
N PRO A 89 1.85 -0.05 15.22
CA PRO A 89 1.63 0.20 16.64
C PRO A 89 0.27 0.84 16.92
N MET A 90 -0.14 1.82 16.11
CA MET A 90 -1.43 2.50 16.28
C MET A 90 -2.63 1.62 15.96
N ALA A 91 -2.49 0.78 14.93
CA ALA A 91 -3.51 -0.22 14.63
C ALA A 91 -3.69 -1.20 15.81
N GLN A 92 -2.60 -1.61 16.48
CA GLN A 92 -2.69 -2.48 17.66
C GLN A 92 -3.39 -1.76 18.83
N VAL A 93 -3.10 -0.48 19.06
CA VAL A 93 -3.77 0.31 20.11
C VAL A 93 -5.27 0.43 19.82
N ALA A 94 -5.67 0.76 18.59
CA ALA A 94 -7.07 0.86 18.21
C ALA A 94 -7.82 -0.47 18.42
N LEU A 95 -7.19 -1.60 18.06
CA LEU A 95 -7.74 -2.94 18.31
C LEU A 95 -7.86 -3.24 19.81
N GLY A 96 -6.85 -2.89 20.61
CA GLY A 96 -6.87 -3.07 22.07
C GLY A 96 -7.95 -2.25 22.77
N LEU A 97 -8.34 -1.11 22.19
CA LEU A 97 -9.42 -0.25 22.69
C LEU A 97 -10.82 -0.71 22.24
N GLY A 98 -10.92 -1.84 21.51
CA GLY A 98 -12.19 -2.43 21.12
C GLY A 98 -12.66 -2.06 19.71
N CYS A 99 -11.82 -1.45 18.87
CA CYS A 99 -12.14 -1.28 17.46
C CYS A 99 -12.22 -2.66 16.78
N ALA A 100 -13.24 -2.87 15.96
CA ALA A 100 -13.42 -4.14 15.25
C ALA A 100 -12.35 -4.32 14.15
N PRO A 101 -11.62 -5.45 14.13
CA PRO A 101 -10.72 -5.75 13.03
C PRO A 101 -11.49 -6.05 11.75
N THR A 102 -10.91 -5.67 10.61
CA THR A 102 -11.42 -6.13 9.31
C THR A 102 -11.04 -7.59 9.09
N ALA A 103 -12.02 -8.44 8.76
CA ALA A 103 -11.74 -9.84 8.43
C ALA A 103 -10.80 -9.93 7.22
N LEU A 104 -9.80 -10.83 7.29
CA LEU A 104 -8.75 -10.97 6.27
C LEU A 104 -9.29 -11.18 4.85
N LYS A 105 -10.43 -11.87 4.70
CA LYS A 105 -11.08 -12.10 3.40
C LYS A 105 -11.58 -10.79 2.78
N HIS A 106 -12.26 -9.95 3.55
CA HIS A 106 -12.74 -8.64 3.10
C HIS A 106 -11.57 -7.69 2.82
N PHE A 107 -10.55 -7.71 3.68
CA PHE A 107 -9.35 -6.90 3.49
C PHE A 107 -8.64 -7.21 2.16
N ARG A 108 -8.54 -8.49 1.76
CA ARG A 108 -7.93 -8.86 0.46
C ARG A 108 -8.67 -8.24 -0.73
N ILE A 109 -10.00 -8.18 -0.67
CA ILE A 109 -10.83 -7.60 -1.73
C ILE A 109 -10.66 -6.08 -1.76
N ILE A 110 -10.81 -5.42 -0.62
CA ILE A 110 -10.64 -3.96 -0.48
C ILE A 110 -9.25 -3.54 -0.93
N ARG A 111 -8.22 -4.28 -0.52
CA ARG A 111 -6.84 -4.03 -0.93
C ARG A 111 -6.67 -4.15 -2.44
N ARG A 112 -7.28 -5.14 -3.09
CA ARG A 112 -7.22 -5.27 -4.56
C ARG A 112 -7.87 -4.08 -5.26
N LEU A 113 -9.04 -3.64 -4.78
CA LEU A 113 -9.70 -2.45 -5.32
C LEU A 113 -8.82 -1.21 -5.16
N ALA A 114 -8.16 -1.05 -4.00
CA ALA A 114 -7.23 0.04 -3.75
C ALA A 114 -5.99 -0.01 -4.66
N GLU A 115 -5.41 -1.19 -4.87
CA GLU A 115 -4.26 -1.39 -5.76
C GLU A 115 -4.61 -1.11 -7.23
N CYS A 116 -5.86 -1.35 -7.66
CA CYS A 116 -6.36 -0.95 -8.96
C CYS A 116 -6.62 0.57 -9.08
N GLY A 117 -6.37 1.36 -8.03
CA GLY A 117 -6.59 2.80 -8.03
C GLY A 117 -8.06 3.20 -7.90
N PHE A 118 -8.97 2.27 -7.58
CA PHE A 118 -10.42 2.53 -7.48
C PHE A 118 -10.73 3.69 -6.52
N TYR A 119 -10.05 3.73 -5.37
CA TYR A 119 -10.25 4.80 -4.38
C TYR A 119 -9.45 6.09 -4.68
N ARG A 120 -8.46 6.04 -5.58
CA ARG A 120 -7.68 7.23 -5.97
C ARG A 120 -8.31 7.98 -7.15
N ALA A 121 -9.05 7.28 -8.00
CA ALA A 121 -9.62 7.86 -9.21
C ALA A 121 -10.98 8.57 -9.00
N GLY A 122 -11.54 8.55 -7.77
CA GLY A 122 -12.97 8.77 -7.56
C GLY A 122 -13.72 7.56 -8.14
N GLY A 123 -14.63 6.96 -7.38
CA GLY A 123 -15.26 5.67 -7.73
C GLY A 123 -16.07 5.65 -9.04
N GLU A 124 -16.10 6.73 -9.81
CA GLU A 124 -16.91 6.91 -11.02
C GLU A 124 -16.21 6.60 -12.36
N SER A 125 -14.89 6.40 -12.44
CA SER A 125 -14.22 6.23 -13.75
C SER A 125 -13.47 4.91 -13.93
N PHE A 126 -14.12 3.78 -13.64
CA PHE A 126 -13.71 2.48 -14.18
C PHE A 126 -14.22 2.33 -15.62
N ARG A 127 -13.67 3.11 -16.56
CA ARG A 127 -13.89 2.89 -18.00
C ARG A 127 -12.54 2.88 -18.72
N ARG A 128 -12.23 1.70 -19.28
CA ARG A 128 -11.08 1.35 -20.14
C ARG A 128 -9.75 1.02 -19.44
N SER A 129 -9.67 -0.20 -18.92
CA SER A 129 -8.52 -1.07 -19.19
C SER A 129 -8.87 -2.54 -18.99
N GLY A 130 -9.28 -3.22 -20.07
CA GLY A 130 -8.97 -4.61 -20.39
C GLY A 130 -9.31 -5.77 -19.44
N VAL A 131 -9.94 -5.57 -18.28
CA VAL A 131 -10.33 -6.67 -17.39
C VAL A 131 -11.77 -7.07 -17.68
N ARG A 132 -11.93 -8.19 -18.39
CA ARG A 132 -13.21 -8.87 -18.60
C ARG A 132 -13.75 -9.27 -17.22
N VAL A 133 -14.68 -8.50 -16.67
CA VAL A 133 -15.53 -8.93 -15.57
C VAL A 133 -16.45 -9.99 -16.14
N VAL A 134 -16.17 -11.26 -15.84
CA VAL A 134 -17.10 -12.37 -16.08
C VAL A 134 -18.35 -12.05 -15.28
N ALA A 135 -19.43 -11.79 -16.01
CA ALA A 135 -20.73 -11.45 -15.47
C ALA A 135 -21.22 -12.59 -14.57
N TRP A 136 -21.52 -12.26 -13.32
CA TRP A 136 -22.42 -13.05 -12.49
C TRP A 136 -23.83 -12.90 -13.06
N ARG A 137 -24.19 -13.78 -13.98
CA ARG A 137 -25.56 -14.15 -14.29
C ARG A 137 -25.59 -15.67 -14.34
N ASP A 138 -26.68 -16.22 -13.83
CA ASP A 138 -27.08 -17.63 -13.87
C ASP A 138 -26.59 -18.47 -12.70
N LEU A 139 -27.32 -18.37 -11.57
CA LEU A 139 -27.48 -19.44 -10.58
C LEU A 139 -28.79 -19.23 -9.82
N THR A 140 -29.90 -19.58 -10.47
CA THR A 140 -31.15 -20.11 -9.88
C THR A 140 -31.84 -20.92 -10.97
N PRO A 141 -32.22 -22.15 -10.67
CA PRO A 141 -33.65 -22.48 -10.63
C PRO A 141 -34.18 -22.57 -9.19
#